data_AF-C3YFZ0-F1
#
_entry.id   AF-C3YFZ0-F1
#
_cell.length_a   1.000
_cell.length_b   1.000
_cell.length_c   1.000
_cell.angle_alpha   90.00
_cell.angle_beta   90.00
_cell.angle_gamma   90.00
#
_symmetry.space_group_name_H-M   'P 1'
#
loop_
_entity.id
_entity.type
_entity.pdbx_description
1 polymer ?
#
loop_
_entity_poly.entity_id
_entity_poly.type
_entity_poly.pdbx_seq_one_letter_code
_entity_poly.pdbx_strand_id
1 'polypeptide(L)'
;LRNPGMRNRHWEQLSSELGFPVRPKASLTFSKCLDMKLQDHIEVIAKVAEVAGKEYSIEQALDKMEAEWDPIKFEIIAYKETGTYILRSSDESSQLLDDHIVMTQSMSFSPYKKPFEERITTWESKLKMTQDVMDEWLLCQRSWLYLEPL
;
A
#
# COMPACT_ATOMS: atom_id res chain seq x y z
N LEU A 1 -22.96 -2.66 5.77
CA LEU A 1 -22.86 -1.52 6.73
C LEU A 1 -21.67 -1.62 7.70
N ARG A 2 -21.26 -2.81 8.16
CA ARG A 2 -20.14 -2.96 9.12
C ARG A 2 -18.75 -3.17 8.46
N ASN A 3 -18.57 -2.69 7.23
CA ASN A 3 -17.29 -2.86 6.53
C ASN A 3 -16.24 -1.91 7.15
N PRO A 4 -15.05 -2.41 7.58
CA PRO A 4 -14.01 -1.58 8.19
C PRO A 4 -13.48 -0.48 7.26
N GLY A 5 -13.66 -0.63 5.95
CA GLY A 5 -13.34 0.37 4.94
C GLY A 5 -14.31 1.55 4.85
N MET A 6 -15.44 1.51 5.57
CA MET A 6 -16.37 2.64 5.57
C MET A 6 -15.71 3.89 6.17
N ARG A 7 -15.83 5.01 5.46
CA ARG A 7 -15.30 6.33 5.84
C ARG A 7 -16.41 7.37 5.63
N ASN A 8 -16.23 8.59 6.11
CA ASN A 8 -17.26 9.64 6.01
C ASN A 8 -17.79 9.82 4.57
N ARG A 9 -16.89 9.83 3.57
CA ARG A 9 -17.25 9.90 2.14
C ARG A 9 -18.27 8.83 1.70
N HIS A 10 -18.12 7.60 2.19
CA HIS A 10 -19.02 6.48 1.86
C HIS A 10 -20.40 6.68 2.50
N TRP A 11 -20.42 7.19 3.73
CA TRP A 11 -21.68 7.50 4.44
C TRP A 11 -22.41 8.69 3.81
N GLU A 12 -21.68 9.69 3.34
CA GLU A 12 -22.22 10.83 2.61
C GLU A 12 -22.80 10.41 1.26
N GLN A 13 -22.08 9.59 0.49
CA GLN A 13 -22.59 9.00 -0.75
C GLN A 13 -23.88 8.22 -0.51
N LEU A 14 -23.87 7.33 0.48
CA LEU A 14 -25.03 6.51 0.82
C LEU A 14 -26.20 7.37 1.30
N SER A 15 -25.95 8.43 2.08
CA SER A 15 -27.01 9.37 2.49
C SER A 15 -27.60 10.13 1.30
N SER A 16 -26.76 10.51 0.34
CA SER A 16 -27.19 11.21 -0.88
C SER A 16 -28.03 10.30 -1.78
N GLU A 17 -27.63 9.03 -1.97
CA GLU A 17 -28.34 8.08 -2.82
C GLU A 17 -29.68 7.63 -2.20
N LEU A 18 -29.77 7.56 -0.87
CA LEU A 18 -30.98 7.17 -0.17
C LEU A 18 -31.94 8.34 0.11
N GLY A 19 -31.47 9.58 -0.02
CA GLY A 19 -32.27 10.79 0.25
C GLY A 19 -32.51 11.08 1.73
N PHE A 20 -31.81 10.39 2.64
CA PHE A 20 -31.87 10.62 4.07
C PHE A 20 -30.52 10.32 4.73
N PRO A 21 -30.20 10.96 5.88
CA PRO A 21 -28.90 10.78 6.52
C PRO A 21 -28.74 9.36 7.10
N VAL A 22 -27.76 8.63 6.57
CA VAL A 22 -27.34 7.32 7.08
C VAL A 22 -25.92 7.44 7.60
N ARG A 23 -25.79 7.56 8.93
CA ARG A 23 -24.50 7.53 9.60
C ARG A 23 -24.58 6.58 10.78
N PRO A 24 -23.70 5.56 10.87
CA PRO A 24 -23.65 4.71 12.05
C PRO A 24 -23.16 5.54 13.22
N LYS A 25 -24.08 5.88 14.11
CA LYS A 25 -23.75 6.28 15.48
C LYS A 25 -23.69 5.01 16.31
N ALA A 26 -23.04 5.04 17.48
CA ALA A 26 -23.10 3.95 18.46
C ALA A 26 -24.55 3.53 18.80
N SER A 27 -25.51 4.43 18.59
CA SER A 27 -26.94 4.22 18.76
C SER A 27 -27.69 3.62 17.56
N LEU A 28 -27.00 3.20 16.48
CA LEU A 28 -27.64 2.57 15.32
C LEU A 28 -28.00 1.12 15.68
N THR A 29 -29.30 0.86 15.85
CA THR A 29 -29.84 -0.46 16.18
C THR A 29 -30.50 -1.09 14.95
N PHE A 30 -30.65 -2.42 14.95
CA PHE A 30 -31.36 -3.12 13.88
C PHE A 30 -32.80 -2.61 13.69
N SER A 31 -33.50 -2.29 14.79
CA SER A 31 -34.83 -1.66 14.74
C SER A 31 -34.80 -0.36 13.94
N LYS A 32 -33.82 0.53 14.17
CA LYS A 32 -33.69 1.78 13.41
C LYS A 32 -33.40 1.53 11.93
N CYS A 33 -32.64 0.49 11.60
CA CYS A 33 -32.41 0.10 10.21
C CYS A 33 -33.71 -0.33 9.50
N LEU A 34 -34.60 -1.03 10.21
CA LEU A 34 -35.93 -1.40 9.71
C LEU A 34 -36.85 -0.18 9.58
N ASP A 35 -36.85 0.71 10.57
CA ASP A 35 -37.63 1.96 10.54
C ASP A 35 -37.21 2.86 9.37
N MET A 36 -35.92 2.86 9.03
CA MET A 36 -35.34 3.57 7.88
C MET A 36 -35.53 2.82 6.56
N LYS A 37 -36.20 1.66 6.56
CA LYS A 37 -36.43 0.79 5.40
C LYS A 37 -35.17 0.50 4.58
N LEU A 38 -34.03 0.31 5.24
CA LEU A 38 -32.75 0.05 4.55
C LEU A 38 -32.79 -1.23 3.70
N GLN A 39 -33.70 -2.16 4.00
CA GLN A 39 -33.92 -3.35 3.19
C GLN A 39 -34.39 -3.06 1.76
N ASP A 40 -35.06 -1.93 1.53
CA ASP A 40 -35.53 -1.54 0.20
C ASP A 40 -34.38 -0.99 -0.66
N HIS A 41 -33.20 -0.80 -0.07
CA HIS A 41 -32.04 -0.18 -0.70
C HIS A 41 -30.77 -1.02 -0.60
N ILE A 42 -30.92 -2.34 -0.44
CA ILE A 42 -29.79 -3.28 -0.26
C ILE A 42 -28.75 -3.16 -1.37
N GLU A 43 -29.18 -3.00 -2.63
CA GLU A 43 -28.27 -2.91 -3.77
C GLU A 43 -27.34 -1.70 -3.69
N VAL A 44 -27.88 -0.53 -3.36
CA VAL A 44 -27.12 0.72 -3.16
C VAL A 44 -26.13 0.55 -2.01
N ILE A 45 -26.61 0.02 -0.88
CA ILE A 45 -25.78 -0.20 0.30
C ILE A 45 -24.64 -1.19 0.00
N ALA A 46 -24.93 -2.27 -0.73
CA ALA A 46 -23.95 -3.27 -1.13
C ALA A 46 -22.88 -2.68 -2.04
N LYS A 47 -23.28 -1.90 -3.06
CA LYS A 47 -22.36 -1.23 -3.97
C LYS A 47 -21.40 -0.29 -3.25
N VAL A 48 -21.91 0.58 -2.37
CA VAL A 48 -21.06 1.50 -1.59
C VAL A 48 -20.14 0.72 -0.64
N ALA A 49 -20.65 -0.33 0.00
CA ALA A 49 -19.84 -1.17 0.88
C ALA A 49 -18.76 -1.95 0.11
N GLU A 50 -19.01 -2.33 -1.13
CA GLU A 50 -18.02 -2.97 -2.00
C GLU A 50 -16.88 -2.00 -2.33
N VAL A 51 -17.20 -0.79 -2.79
CA VAL A 51 -16.21 0.27 -3.05
C VAL A 51 -15.35 0.51 -1.81
N ALA A 52 -15.99 0.69 -0.65
CA ALA A 52 -15.30 0.88 0.62
C ALA A 52 -14.38 -0.31 0.97
N GLY A 53 -14.80 -1.54 0.67
CA GLY A 53 -13.99 -2.73 0.88
C GLY A 53 -12.76 -2.77 -0.02
N LYS A 54 -12.91 -2.41 -1.30
CA LYS A 54 -11.79 -2.38 -2.26
C LYS A 54 -10.78 -1.28 -1.93
N GLU A 55 -11.26 -0.11 -1.54
CA GLU A 55 -10.42 0.98 -1.03
C GLU A 55 -9.63 0.54 0.22
N TYR A 56 -10.29 -0.14 1.15
CA TYR A 56 -9.63 -0.65 2.36
C TYR A 56 -8.56 -1.69 2.07
N SER A 57 -8.74 -2.55 1.06
CA SER A 57 -7.70 -3.49 0.64
C SER A 57 -6.44 -2.77 0.14
N ILE A 58 -6.59 -1.63 -0.55
CA ILE A 58 -5.44 -0.79 -0.98
C ILE A 58 -4.74 -0.19 0.25
N GLU A 59 -5.51 0.37 1.18
CA GLU A 59 -4.98 0.95 2.42
C GLU A 59 -4.16 -0.07 3.21
N GLN A 60 -4.72 -1.26 3.44
CA GLN A 60 -4.06 -2.34 4.17
C GLN A 60 -2.82 -2.87 3.45
N ALA A 61 -2.84 -2.95 2.12
CA ALA A 61 -1.69 -3.34 1.34
C ALA A 61 -0.54 -2.32 1.49
N LEU A 62 -0.83 -1.02 1.40
CA LEU A 62 0.16 0.03 1.60
C LEU A 62 0.71 0.02 3.03
N ASP A 63 -0.15 -0.07 4.04
CA ASP A 63 0.26 -0.14 5.45
C ASP A 63 1.18 -1.33 5.71
N LYS A 64 0.81 -2.50 5.17
CA LYS A 64 1.60 -3.73 5.31
C LYS A 64 2.96 -3.57 4.63
N MET A 65 2.97 -3.11 3.38
CA MET A 65 4.22 -2.94 2.64
C MET A 65 5.16 -1.98 3.36
N GLU A 66 4.67 -0.82 3.80
CA GLU A 66 5.48 0.16 4.53
C GLU A 66 6.05 -0.44 5.83
N ALA A 67 5.25 -1.18 6.60
CA ALA A 67 5.70 -1.82 7.83
C ALA A 67 6.74 -2.94 7.61
N GLU A 68 6.68 -3.65 6.49
CA GLU A 68 7.67 -4.68 6.13
C GLU A 68 9.05 -4.09 5.83
N TRP A 69 9.14 -2.80 5.49
CA TRP A 69 10.42 -2.10 5.28
C TRP A 69 11.08 -1.60 6.57
N ASP A 70 10.33 -1.39 7.65
CA ASP A 70 10.86 -0.90 8.94
C ASP A 70 12.05 -1.73 9.49
N PRO A 71 12.02 -3.08 9.47
CA PRO A 71 13.13 -3.89 10.00
C PRO A 71 14.27 -4.12 9.00
N ILE A 72 14.11 -3.75 7.72
CA ILE A 72 15.08 -4.06 6.67
C ILE A 72 16.36 -3.26 6.88
N LYS A 73 17.50 -3.97 6.82
CA LYS A 73 18.83 -3.38 6.99
C LYS A 73 19.75 -3.92 5.92
N PHE A 74 20.31 -3.00 5.14
CA PHE A 74 21.40 -3.32 4.23
C PHE A 74 22.70 -3.47 5.03
N GLU A 75 23.33 -4.63 4.92
CA GLU A 75 24.59 -4.92 5.60
C GLU A 75 25.76 -4.49 4.73
N ILE A 76 26.61 -3.63 5.27
CA ILE A 76 27.85 -3.16 4.64
C ILE A 76 29.01 -3.76 5.42
N ILE A 77 29.88 -4.49 4.73
CA ILE A 77 31.00 -5.23 5.34
C ILE A 77 32.34 -4.70 4.82
N ALA A 78 33.34 -4.69 5.70
CA ALA A 78 34.70 -4.33 5.29
C ALA A 78 35.23 -5.35 4.27
N TYR A 79 35.86 -4.87 3.21
CA TYR A 79 36.42 -5.74 2.18
C TYR A 79 37.93 -5.89 2.35
N LYS A 80 38.35 -7.03 2.91
CA LYS A 80 39.77 -7.36 3.16
C LYS A 80 40.50 -6.22 3.89
N GLU A 81 41.76 -5.96 3.54
CA GLU A 81 42.59 -4.88 4.08
C GLU A 81 42.57 -3.60 3.21
N THR A 82 41.56 -3.46 2.34
CA THR A 82 41.48 -2.32 1.40
C THR A 82 41.11 -1.00 2.09
N GLY A 83 40.62 -1.06 3.33
CA GLY A 83 40.06 0.10 4.04
C GLY A 83 38.71 0.58 3.48
N THR A 84 38.13 -0.12 2.51
CA THR A 84 36.79 0.16 1.99
C THR A 84 35.77 -0.92 2.38
N TYR A 85 34.51 -0.66 2.06
CA TYR A 85 33.38 -1.51 2.38
C TYR A 85 32.58 -1.87 1.14
N ILE A 86 31.96 -3.04 1.18
CA ILE A 86 31.05 -3.52 0.15
C ILE A 86 29.69 -3.80 0.75
N LEU A 87 28.65 -3.61 -0.05
CA LEU A 87 27.31 -4.06 0.25
C LEU A 87 27.28 -5.59 0.17
N ARG A 88 26.81 -6.23 1.24
CA ARG A 88 26.48 -7.66 1.24
C ARG A 88 25.14 -7.84 0.54
N SER A 89 25.13 -8.60 -0.55
CA SER A 89 23.88 -8.92 -1.26
C SER A 89 22.91 -9.62 -0.30
N SER A 90 21.68 -9.10 -0.22
CA SER A 90 20.56 -9.74 0.46
C SER A 90 19.51 -10.05 -0.60
N ASP A 91 19.50 -11.29 -1.09
CA ASP A 91 18.55 -11.74 -2.10
C ASP A 91 17.09 -11.56 -1.61
N GLU A 92 16.87 -11.66 -0.29
CA GLU A 92 15.58 -11.41 0.35
C GLU A 92 15.11 -9.94 0.21
N SER A 93 16.02 -8.97 0.43
CA SER A 93 15.67 -7.55 0.32
C SER A 93 15.40 -7.14 -1.12
N SER A 94 16.15 -7.70 -2.08
CA SER A 94 15.92 -7.48 -3.51
C SER A 94 14.59 -8.07 -3.96
N GLN A 95 14.28 -9.31 -3.54
CA GLN A 95 12.99 -9.93 -3.87
C GLN A 95 11.81 -9.14 -3.29
N LEU A 96 11.92 -8.66 -2.04
CA LEU A 96 10.90 -7.82 -1.41
C LEU A 96 10.67 -6.53 -2.20
N LEU A 97 11.75 -5.90 -2.68
CA LEU A 97 11.67 -4.70 -3.51
C LEU A 97 10.91 -4.96 -4.81
N ASP A 98 11.25 -6.02 -5.54
CA ASP A 98 10.59 -6.39 -6.79
C ASP A 98 9.10 -6.70 -6.57
N ASP A 99 8.78 -7.48 -5.53
CA ASP A 99 7.40 -7.83 -5.17
C ASP A 99 6.58 -6.57 -4.86
N HIS A 100 7.15 -5.63 -4.09
CA HIS A 100 6.45 -4.40 -3.71
C HIS A 100 6.31 -3.44 -4.89
N ILE A 101 7.25 -3.42 -5.84
CA ILE A 101 7.12 -2.66 -7.09
C ILE A 101 5.93 -3.19 -7.89
N VAL A 102 5.84 -4.50 -8.11
CA VAL A 102 4.74 -5.13 -8.85
C VAL A 102 3.40 -4.92 -8.15
N MET A 103 3.36 -5.08 -6.82
CA MET A 103 2.15 -4.86 -6.03
C MET A 103 1.68 -3.40 -6.10
N THR A 104 2.62 -2.45 -5.98
CA THR A 104 2.32 -1.01 -6.10
C THR A 104 1.81 -0.65 -7.49
N GLN A 105 2.40 -1.21 -8.54
CA GLN A 105 1.95 -1.03 -9.90
C GLN A 105 0.54 -1.62 -10.13
N SER A 106 0.22 -2.76 -9.53
CA SER A 106 -1.15 -3.31 -9.57
C SER A 106 -2.16 -2.35 -8.93
N MET A 107 -1.82 -1.77 -7.78
CA MET A 107 -2.68 -0.78 -7.12
C MET A 107 -2.82 0.52 -7.91
N SER A 108 -1.79 0.95 -8.65
CA SER A 108 -1.85 2.15 -9.48
C SER A 108 -2.79 2.01 -10.69
N PHE A 109 -3.15 0.78 -11.08
CA PHE A 109 -4.18 0.50 -12.08
C PHE A 109 -5.58 0.25 -11.50
N SER A 110 -5.71 0.18 -10.17
CA SER A 110 -7.00 -0.05 -9.53
C SER A 110 -7.97 1.11 -9.75
N PRO A 111 -9.23 0.87 -10.13
CA PRO A 111 -10.24 1.93 -10.24
C PRO A 111 -10.59 2.57 -8.90
N TYR A 112 -10.23 1.92 -7.78
CA TYR A 112 -10.50 2.37 -6.42
C TYR A 112 -9.32 3.14 -5.79
N LYS A 113 -8.26 3.43 -6.56
CA LYS A 113 -7.04 4.06 -6.04
C LYS A 113 -7.19 5.52 -5.62
N LYS A 114 -8.24 6.21 -6.09
CA LYS A 114 -8.36 7.67 -6.05
C LYS A 114 -8.06 8.29 -4.67
N PRO A 115 -8.55 7.74 -3.54
CA PRO A 115 -8.24 8.30 -2.21
C PRO A 115 -6.78 8.13 -1.77
N PHE A 116 -6.03 7.23 -2.41
CA PHE A 116 -4.66 6.84 -2.06
C PHE A 116 -3.66 7.15 -3.18
N GLU A 117 -4.08 7.84 -4.24
CA GLU A 117 -3.27 8.04 -5.45
C GLU A 117 -1.92 8.68 -5.16
N GLU A 118 -1.91 9.76 -4.36
CA GLU A 118 -0.68 10.42 -3.93
C GLU A 118 0.24 9.48 -3.12
N ARG A 119 -0.33 8.68 -2.21
CA ARG A 119 0.43 7.73 -1.39
C ARG A 119 1.04 6.62 -2.26
N ILE A 120 0.26 6.07 -3.20
CA ILE A 120 0.73 5.06 -4.16
C ILE A 120 1.88 5.63 -5.00
N THR A 121 1.71 6.82 -5.59
CA THR A 121 2.76 7.44 -6.43
C THR A 121 4.03 7.75 -5.65
N THR A 122 3.89 8.25 -4.41
CA THR A 122 5.03 8.52 -3.53
C THR A 122 5.76 7.24 -3.18
N TRP A 123 5.01 6.18 -2.84
CA TRP A 123 5.56 4.88 -2.51
C TRP A 123 6.27 4.24 -3.71
N GLU A 124 5.64 4.24 -4.88
CA GLU A 124 6.23 3.74 -6.14
C GLU A 124 7.55 4.45 -6.45
N SER A 125 7.60 5.76 -6.27
CA SER A 125 8.80 6.57 -6.51
C SER A 125 9.93 6.21 -5.55
N LYS A 126 9.62 5.94 -4.26
CA LYS A 126 10.60 5.48 -3.27
C LYS A 126 11.18 4.11 -3.64
N LEU A 127 10.33 3.17 -4.04
CA LEU A 127 10.76 1.83 -4.42
C LEU A 127 11.65 1.86 -5.67
N LYS A 128 11.24 2.59 -6.71
CA LYS A 128 12.05 2.73 -7.94
C LYS A 128 13.40 3.40 -7.68
N MET A 129 13.40 4.50 -6.92
CA MET A 129 14.66 5.15 -6.53
C MET A 129 15.57 4.21 -5.75
N THR A 130 15.00 3.38 -4.86
CA THR A 130 15.78 2.38 -4.11
C THR A 130 16.37 1.34 -5.07
N GLN A 131 15.60 0.86 -6.04
CA GLN A 131 16.08 -0.08 -7.06
C GLN A 131 17.23 0.51 -7.89
N ASP A 132 17.05 1.72 -8.42
CA ASP A 132 18.06 2.43 -9.22
C ASP A 132 19.38 2.60 -8.43
N VAL A 133 19.28 3.03 -7.15
CA VAL A 133 20.46 3.21 -6.29
C VAL A 133 21.17 1.88 -6.02
N MET A 134 20.42 0.81 -5.75
CA MET A 134 20.97 -0.51 -5.47
C MET A 134 21.66 -1.10 -6.70
N ASP A 135 21.06 -0.98 -7.87
CA ASP A 135 21.62 -1.48 -9.13
C ASP A 135 22.92 -0.75 -9.49
N GLU A 136 22.94 0.58 -9.39
CA GLU A 136 24.14 1.39 -9.65
C GLU A 136 25.25 1.10 -8.62
N TRP A 137 24.90 0.94 -7.34
CA TRP A 137 25.87 0.52 -6.32
C TRP A 137 26.48 -0.83 -6.67
N LEU A 138 25.66 -1.85 -6.90
CA LEU A 138 26.14 -3.20 -7.19
C LEU A 138 26.97 -3.26 -8.48
N LEU A 139 26.62 -2.47 -9.49
CA LEU A 139 27.38 -2.34 -10.72
C LEU A 139 28.76 -1.70 -10.46
N CYS A 140 28.79 -0.58 -9.74
CA CYS A 140 30.03 0.11 -9.36
C CYS A 140 30.94 -0.81 -8.52
N GLN A 141 30.37 -1.47 -7.51
CA GLN A 141 31.07 -2.42 -6.65
C GLN A 141 31.65 -3.59 -7.45
N ARG A 142 30.89 -4.18 -8.38
CA ARG A 142 31.37 -5.26 -9.24
C ARG A 142 32.54 -4.82 -10.12
N SER A 143 32.44 -3.64 -10.75
CA SER A 143 33.54 -3.09 -11.55
C SER A 143 34.78 -2.81 -10.70
N TRP A 144 34.60 -2.27 -9.49
CA TRP A 144 35.70 -2.02 -8.55
C TRP A 144 36.38 -3.31 -8.10
N LEU A 145 35.61 -4.34 -7.73
CA LEU A 145 36.14 -5.66 -7.35
C LEU A 145 36.92 -6.33 -8.48
N TYR A 146 36.50 -6.13 -9.73
CA TYR A 146 37.22 -6.65 -10.90
C TYR A 146 38.57 -5.95 -11.14
N LEU A 147 38.73 -4.70 -10.68
CA LEU A 147 39.98 -3.94 -10.80
C LEU A 147 40.96 -4.21 -9.65
N GLU A 148 40.52 -4.80 -8.54
CA GLU A 148 41.35 -5.15 -7.37
C GLU A 148 42.48 -6.18 -7.63
N PRO A 149 42.41 -7.12 -8.59
CA PRO A 149 43.50 -8.09 -8.82
C PRO A 149 44.78 -7.54 -9.47
N LEU A 150 44.94 -6.22 -9.62
CA LEU A 150 46.10 -5.59 -10.27
C LEU A 150 46.90 -4.70 -9.31
#